data_AF-A0A9W5TD17-F1
#
_entry.id   AF-A0A9W5TD17-F1
#
_cell.length_a   1.000
_cell.length_b   1.000
_cell.length_c   1.000
_cell.angle_alpha   90.00
_cell.angle_beta   90.00
_cell.angle_gamma   90.00
#
_symmetry.space_group_name_H-M   'P 1'
#
loop_
_entity.id
_entity.type
_entity.pdbx_description
1 polymer ?
#
loop_
_entity_poly.entity_id
_entity_poly.type
_entity_poly.pdbx_seq_one_letter_code
_entity_poly.pdbx_strand_id
1 'polypeptide(L)'
;MSDVIDSNSSLATMSRDMQAGGTTYRRIEDELQGLNSLTKPKTVIRVSDSVQRCGTTASDSSSICESTDVYTSNDASPAESDKDIASNTEDSLVSSVHPSSSDLVIFDYDDTILPTYSLACSQRSSVGHLLDPATIAEELERLTESVLANLTRVLRVSRLVVVTNASYEWLMQSCERYLPRVSAFFAENNIRIISARDRLENSLLSQRHWKYFIFIDLIEEYFMDQLKNGAPFTVTSIGDGAEEREACVKLAAIFKNQCWVFKNLKFLTQPTLGCLIQQHVLLGKSFDNFFAMKTSADLCILFDKNKSQNGQSP
;
A
#
# COMPACT_ATOMS: atom_id res chain seq x y z
N MET A 1 -34.29 75.13 2.77
CA MET A 1 -33.78 75.43 1.41
C MET A 1 -32.96 74.21 1.01
N SER A 2 -33.62 73.17 0.48
CA SER A 2 -33.89 72.91 -0.97
C SER A 2 -32.64 72.33 -1.64
N ASP A 3 -32.56 71.16 -2.30
CA ASP A 3 -33.48 70.14 -2.86
C ASP A 3 -32.69 68.79 -2.93
N VAL A 4 -33.24 67.60 -2.65
CA VAL A 4 -33.90 66.61 -3.54
C VAL A 4 -33.27 66.39 -4.93
N ILE A 5 -32.80 65.16 -5.21
CA ILE A 5 -33.15 64.30 -6.37
C ILE A 5 -32.75 62.84 -6.08
N ASP A 6 -33.72 61.94 -6.27
CA ASP A 6 -33.65 60.48 -6.32
C ASP A 6 -32.88 59.94 -7.53
N SER A 7 -32.31 58.74 -7.41
CA SER A 7 -32.22 57.77 -8.52
C SER A 7 -32.05 56.35 -7.98
N ASN A 8 -33.03 55.51 -8.32
CA ASN A 8 -33.20 54.11 -7.97
C ASN A 8 -32.82 53.23 -9.18
N SER A 9 -32.02 52.18 -9.01
CA SER A 9 -31.97 50.91 -9.81
C SER A 9 -30.74 50.10 -9.34
N SER A 10 -30.65 48.76 -9.27
CA SER A 10 -31.54 47.63 -9.52
C SER A 10 -30.71 46.36 -9.19
N LEU A 11 -31.32 45.38 -8.50
CA LEU A 11 -31.00 43.94 -8.50
C LEU A 11 -29.60 43.47 -8.03
N ALA A 12 -29.37 42.28 -7.45
CA ALA A 12 -30.16 41.22 -6.80
C ALA A 12 -29.13 40.10 -6.52
N THR A 13 -29.31 39.30 -5.44
CA THR A 13 -28.75 37.94 -5.23
C THR A 13 -27.22 37.85 -5.12
N MET A 14 -26.61 37.27 -4.08
CA MET A 14 -26.68 35.84 -3.73
C MET A 14 -26.43 35.63 -2.24
N SER A 15 -27.49 35.24 -1.54
CA SER A 15 -27.44 34.42 -0.33
C SER A 15 -28.03 33.06 -0.74
N ARG A 16 -27.24 31.99 -0.57
CA ARG A 16 -27.37 30.56 -1.01
C ARG A 16 -26.05 30.19 -1.71
N ASP A 17 -25.20 29.27 -1.26
CA ASP A 17 -25.44 27.93 -0.73
C ASP A 17 -24.31 27.48 0.23
N MET A 18 -24.62 27.18 1.49
CA MET A 18 -23.77 26.37 2.39
C MET A 18 -24.62 25.47 3.30
N GLN A 19 -25.68 24.85 2.75
CA GLN A 19 -26.57 23.98 3.52
C GLN A 19 -26.84 22.60 2.89
N ALA A 20 -25.98 22.13 1.98
CA ALA A 20 -26.16 20.82 1.34
C ALA A 20 -25.31 19.67 1.92
N GLY A 21 -24.48 19.89 2.95
CA GLY A 21 -23.61 18.85 3.52
C GLY A 21 -24.19 18.06 4.70
N GLY A 22 -25.21 18.58 5.40
CA GLY A 22 -25.63 18.06 6.72
C GLY A 22 -26.62 16.89 6.70
N THR A 23 -27.31 16.63 5.59
CA THR A 23 -28.36 15.60 5.52
C THR A 23 -27.83 14.20 5.24
N THR A 24 -26.63 14.09 4.64
CA THR A 24 -25.99 12.81 4.32
C THR A 24 -25.37 12.17 5.58
N TYR A 25 -24.78 12.96 6.46
CA TYR A 25 -24.12 12.45 7.69
C TYR A 25 -25.10 11.80 8.68
N ARG A 26 -26.29 12.37 8.90
CA ARG A 26 -27.28 11.81 9.84
C ARG A 26 -27.85 10.47 9.37
N ARG A 27 -28.02 10.29 8.06
CA ARG A 27 -28.58 9.05 7.49
C ARG A 27 -27.60 7.87 7.58
N ILE A 28 -26.29 8.17 7.62
CA ILE A 28 -25.22 7.17 7.70
C ILE A 28 -25.00 6.72 9.16
N GLU A 29 -25.16 7.60 10.15
CA GLU A 29 -25.08 7.23 11.58
C GLU A 29 -26.15 6.21 12.00
N ASP A 30 -27.37 6.33 11.47
CA ASP A 30 -28.47 5.40 11.74
C ASP A 30 -28.23 4.00 11.12
N GLU A 31 -27.56 3.92 9.97
CA GLU A 31 -27.19 2.64 9.34
C GLU A 31 -26.00 1.95 10.04
N LEU A 32 -25.10 2.71 10.65
CA LEU A 32 -23.93 2.20 11.39
C LEU A 32 -24.31 1.40 12.65
N GLN A 33 -25.49 1.63 13.24
CA GLN A 33 -25.97 0.87 14.40
C GLN A 33 -26.55 -0.51 14.02
N GLY A 34 -26.92 -0.71 12.75
CA GLY A 34 -27.60 -1.94 12.29
C GLY A 34 -26.71 -3.06 11.74
N LEU A 35 -25.44 -2.78 11.43
CA LEU A 35 -24.57 -3.71 10.65
C LEU A 35 -23.66 -4.64 11.48
N ASN A 36 -23.73 -4.62 12.81
CA ASN A 36 -22.85 -5.41 13.69
C ASN A 36 -23.06 -6.95 13.66
N SER A 37 -23.80 -7.53 12.70
CA SER A 37 -24.16 -8.96 12.73
C SER A 37 -23.85 -9.79 11.48
N LEU A 38 -22.96 -9.36 10.56
CA LEU A 38 -22.72 -10.10 9.31
C LEU A 38 -21.24 -10.48 9.12
N THR A 39 -20.86 -11.66 9.62
CA THR A 39 -19.57 -12.30 9.34
C THR A 39 -19.67 -13.18 8.08
N LYS A 40 -18.99 -12.78 7.00
CA LYS A 40 -18.74 -13.63 5.81
C LYS A 40 -17.47 -14.49 6.01
N PRO A 41 -17.35 -15.64 5.33
CA PRO A 41 -16.21 -16.54 5.51
C PRO A 41 -14.90 -15.95 5.00
N LYS A 42 -13.82 -16.17 5.77
CA LYS A 42 -12.44 -15.79 5.41
C LYS A 42 -11.93 -16.74 4.32
N THR A 43 -11.53 -16.21 3.17
CA THR A 43 -10.82 -16.98 2.16
C THR A 43 -9.32 -16.90 2.45
N VAL A 44 -8.72 -18.04 2.76
CA VAL A 44 -7.27 -18.14 3.05
C VAL A 44 -6.55 -18.45 1.75
N ILE A 45 -5.64 -17.59 1.31
CA ILE A 45 -4.66 -17.96 0.30
C ILE A 45 -3.60 -18.81 1.00
N ARG A 46 -3.57 -20.11 0.67
CA ARG A 46 -2.48 -21.03 1.01
C ARG A 46 -1.69 -21.29 -0.26
N VAL A 47 -0.41 -21.00 -0.26
CA VAL A 47 0.49 -21.39 -1.35
C VAL A 47 1.55 -22.30 -0.75
N SER A 48 1.55 -23.56 -1.19
CA SER A 48 2.60 -24.51 -0.84
C SER A 48 3.88 -24.08 -1.55
N ASP A 49 4.89 -23.67 -0.78
CA ASP A 49 6.26 -23.67 -1.28
C ASP A 49 7.20 -24.01 -0.13
N SER A 50 7.95 -25.09 -0.35
CA SER A 50 8.99 -25.64 0.51
C SER A 50 10.17 -24.66 0.57
N VAL A 51 10.07 -23.60 1.37
CA VAL A 51 11.22 -22.73 1.66
C VAL A 51 11.35 -22.57 3.17
N GLN A 52 12.28 -23.35 3.70
CA GLN A 52 12.65 -23.44 5.09
C GLN A 52 13.57 -22.26 5.47
N ARG A 53 13.40 -21.78 6.72
CA ARG A 53 14.16 -20.75 7.48
C ARG A 53 13.57 -19.34 7.53
N CYS A 54 12.60 -19.15 8.42
CA CYS A 54 12.68 -18.03 9.37
C CYS A 54 13.62 -18.50 10.49
N GLY A 55 14.82 -17.92 10.56
CA GLY A 55 15.82 -18.29 11.57
C GLY A 55 15.40 -17.85 12.96
N THR A 56 15.25 -18.81 13.86
CA THR A 56 15.45 -18.61 15.30
C THR A 56 16.88 -19.02 15.62
N THR A 57 17.71 -18.10 16.08
CA THR A 57 19.07 -18.42 16.54
C THR A 57 19.03 -19.07 17.91
N ALA A 58 19.32 -20.37 17.96
CA ALA A 58 19.88 -21.04 19.11
C ALA A 58 21.02 -21.94 18.60
N SER A 59 22.16 -21.83 19.27
CA SER A 59 23.46 -22.43 18.99
C SER A 59 23.39 -23.94 18.73
N ASP A 60 24.28 -24.42 17.86
CA ASP A 60 25.25 -25.44 18.25
C ASP A 60 26.41 -25.53 17.26
N SER A 61 27.59 -25.49 17.84
CA SER A 61 28.90 -25.61 17.22
C SER A 61 29.19 -27.04 16.78
N SER A 62 29.62 -27.23 15.54
CA SER A 62 30.69 -28.19 15.22
C SER A 62 31.36 -27.85 13.90
N SER A 63 32.69 -27.83 14.00
CA SER A 63 33.75 -27.63 13.02
C SER A 63 33.82 -28.70 11.92
N ILE A 64 34.50 -28.34 10.82
CA ILE A 64 35.31 -29.14 9.84
C ILE A 64 35.16 -28.43 8.46
N CYS A 65 36.09 -27.54 8.05
CA CYS A 65 37.27 -27.76 7.17
C CYS A 65 36.91 -28.47 5.84
N GLU A 66 37.39 -28.18 4.65
CA GLU A 66 38.53 -27.42 4.10
C GLU A 66 38.32 -27.46 2.56
N SER A 67 38.82 -26.48 1.80
CA SER A 67 39.54 -26.64 0.51
C SER A 67 39.42 -25.40 -0.38
N THR A 68 40.56 -24.72 -0.46
CA THR A 68 40.96 -23.74 -1.48
C THR A 68 41.54 -24.49 -2.69
N ASP A 69 41.43 -23.90 -3.90
CA ASP A 69 42.48 -23.79 -4.94
C ASP A 69 41.81 -23.50 -6.31
N VAL A 70 41.94 -22.30 -6.90
CA VAL A 70 43.09 -21.69 -7.61
C VAL A 70 43.12 -22.03 -9.12
N TYR A 71 42.83 -20.98 -9.91
CA TYR A 71 43.32 -20.57 -11.24
C TYR A 71 43.50 -21.60 -12.38
N THR A 72 42.97 -21.25 -13.56
CA THR A 72 43.83 -20.91 -14.72
C THR A 72 43.05 -20.18 -15.82
N SER A 73 43.78 -19.22 -16.40
CA SER A 73 43.52 -18.28 -17.49
C SER A 73 43.23 -18.92 -18.85
N ASN A 74 42.56 -18.18 -19.74
CA ASN A 74 43.13 -17.90 -21.07
C ASN A 74 42.47 -16.71 -21.79
N ASP A 75 43.38 -15.94 -22.37
CA ASP A 75 43.28 -14.77 -23.24
C ASP A 75 42.47 -14.98 -24.53
N ALA A 76 41.92 -13.88 -25.06
CA ALA A 76 42.21 -13.34 -26.39
C ALA A 76 41.00 -12.56 -26.98
N SER A 77 41.11 -11.23 -26.98
CA SER A 77 40.53 -10.36 -28.03
C SER A 77 41.57 -10.27 -29.18
N PRO A 78 41.23 -9.83 -30.43
CA PRO A 78 40.94 -8.41 -30.66
C PRO A 78 40.02 -8.06 -31.85
N ALA A 79 39.66 -6.77 -31.87
CA ALA A 79 39.65 -5.86 -33.01
C ALA A 79 38.31 -5.31 -33.52
N GLU A 80 38.39 -4.02 -33.79
CA GLU A 80 37.40 -2.97 -33.96
C GLU A 80 36.80 -2.88 -35.37
N SER A 81 35.68 -2.16 -35.50
CA SER A 81 35.50 -1.22 -36.62
C SER A 81 34.39 -0.19 -36.32
N ASP A 82 34.79 1.08 -36.26
CA ASP A 82 33.96 2.28 -36.36
C ASP A 82 33.23 2.35 -37.71
N LYS A 83 31.98 2.84 -37.73
CA LYS A 83 31.46 3.81 -38.73
C LYS A 83 30.23 4.57 -38.20
N ASP A 84 30.34 5.89 -38.26
CA ASP A 84 29.27 6.88 -38.14
C ASP A 84 28.14 6.68 -39.18
N ILE A 85 26.91 7.02 -38.82
CA ILE A 85 25.92 7.71 -39.68
C ILE A 85 24.87 8.38 -38.78
N ALA A 86 24.75 9.70 -38.96
CA ALA A 86 23.70 10.53 -38.39
C ALA A 86 22.40 10.38 -39.19
N SER A 87 21.25 10.33 -38.50
CA SER A 87 19.97 10.76 -39.07
C SER A 87 18.98 11.11 -37.96
N ASN A 88 18.42 12.31 -38.09
CA ASN A 88 17.34 12.91 -37.32
C ASN A 88 16.20 11.94 -36.97
N THR A 89 15.72 12.00 -35.74
CA THR A 89 14.30 11.77 -35.47
C THR A 89 13.81 12.63 -34.32
N GLU A 90 12.63 13.18 -34.57
CA GLU A 90 11.93 14.22 -33.87
C GLU A 90 11.47 13.79 -32.46
N ASP A 91 11.56 14.75 -31.54
CA ASP A 91 10.58 15.09 -30.51
C ASP A 91 9.61 13.96 -30.10
N SER A 92 10.00 13.16 -29.09
CA SER A 92 9.05 12.31 -28.37
C SER A 92 8.79 12.89 -26.99
N LEU A 93 7.73 13.69 -26.92
CA LEU A 93 6.98 13.99 -25.72
C LEU A 93 6.83 12.71 -24.88
N VAL A 94 7.36 12.75 -23.66
CA VAL A 94 7.18 11.73 -22.64
C VAL A 94 5.68 11.64 -22.34
N SER A 95 5.01 10.72 -23.00
CA SER A 95 3.65 10.29 -22.71
C SER A 95 3.64 9.82 -21.25
N SER A 96 3.03 10.62 -20.37
CA SER A 96 2.70 10.17 -19.02
C SER A 96 1.81 8.95 -19.19
N VAL A 97 2.32 7.79 -18.75
CA VAL A 97 1.59 6.52 -18.75
C VAL A 97 0.46 6.65 -17.73
N HIS A 98 -0.64 7.30 -18.14
CA HIS A 98 -1.87 7.27 -17.37
C HIS A 98 -2.50 5.90 -17.63
N PRO A 99 -2.67 5.05 -16.61
CA PRO A 99 -3.28 3.75 -16.79
C PRO A 99 -4.68 3.93 -17.37
N SER A 100 -5.00 3.18 -18.43
CA SER A 100 -6.33 3.07 -19.02
C SER A 100 -7.35 2.40 -18.09
N SER A 101 -6.90 1.95 -16.92
CA SER A 101 -7.68 1.36 -15.86
C SER A 101 -8.26 2.45 -14.95
N SER A 102 -9.56 2.36 -14.68
CA SER A 102 -10.21 3.18 -13.66
C SER A 102 -9.70 2.82 -12.25
N ASP A 103 -9.20 1.61 -12.03
CA ASP A 103 -9.02 1.02 -10.71
C ASP A 103 -8.06 1.80 -9.79
N LEU A 104 -8.32 1.68 -8.48
CA LEU A 104 -7.58 2.32 -7.41
C LEU A 104 -6.97 1.25 -6.49
N VAL A 105 -5.69 1.42 -6.19
CA VAL A 105 -4.96 0.62 -5.20
C VAL A 105 -4.47 1.54 -4.09
N ILE A 106 -4.81 1.16 -2.86
CA ILE A 106 -4.47 1.88 -1.64
C ILE A 106 -3.50 1.01 -0.84
N PHE A 107 -2.30 1.52 -0.60
CA PHE A 107 -1.32 0.90 0.29
C PHE A 107 -1.31 1.60 1.65
N ASP A 108 -1.27 0.83 2.72
CA ASP A 108 -0.79 1.32 4.00
C ASP A 108 0.73 1.51 3.98
N TYR A 109 1.25 2.28 4.94
CA TYR A 109 2.67 2.56 5.06
C TYR A 109 3.33 1.84 6.22
N ASP A 110 2.91 2.14 7.45
CA ASP A 110 3.46 1.57 8.67
C ASP A 110 3.18 0.06 8.71
N ASP A 111 4.18 -0.73 9.07
CA ASP A 111 4.18 -2.21 9.09
C ASP A 111 3.71 -2.91 7.80
N THR A 112 3.63 -2.16 6.69
CA THR A 112 3.18 -2.61 5.37
C THR A 112 4.19 -2.30 4.28
N ILE A 113 4.73 -1.09 4.22
CA ILE A 113 5.86 -0.70 3.34
C ILE A 113 7.15 -0.63 4.16
N LEU A 114 7.08 0.01 5.33
CA LEU A 114 8.17 0.11 6.28
C LEU A 114 7.83 -0.73 7.52
N PRO A 115 8.70 -1.65 8.00
CA PRO A 115 8.44 -2.47 9.18
C PRO A 115 8.72 -1.66 10.45
N THR A 116 7.93 -0.62 10.68
CA THR A 116 8.12 0.38 11.72
C THR A 116 8.16 -0.22 13.11
N TYR A 117 7.32 -1.22 13.40
CA TYR A 117 7.36 -1.95 14.66
C TYR A 117 8.66 -2.72 14.84
N SER A 118 9.08 -3.49 13.83
CA SER A 118 10.33 -4.25 13.88
C SER A 118 11.53 -3.33 14.11
N LEU A 119 11.58 -2.19 13.41
CA LEU A 119 12.65 -1.19 13.57
C LEU A 119 12.65 -0.56 14.96
N ALA A 120 11.48 -0.23 15.50
CA ALA A 120 11.35 0.32 16.84
C ALA A 120 11.79 -0.69 17.93
N CYS A 121 11.46 -1.98 17.76
CA CYS A 121 11.92 -3.04 18.66
C CYS A 121 13.44 -3.21 18.61
N SER A 122 14.06 -3.19 17.42
CA SER A 122 15.51 -3.31 17.27
C SER A 122 16.26 -2.16 17.96
N GLN A 123 15.72 -0.94 17.95
CA GLN A 123 16.33 0.22 18.60
C GLN A 123 16.23 0.19 20.13
N ARG A 124 15.21 -0.48 20.69
CA ARG A 124 15.01 -0.60 22.14
C ARG A 124 15.79 -1.75 22.77
N SER A 125 16.11 -2.79 22.01
CA SER A 125 16.73 -4.03 22.48
C SER A 125 18.26 -3.93 22.63
N SER A 126 18.80 -2.82 23.15
CA SER A 126 20.23 -2.62 23.39
C SER A 126 20.89 -3.59 24.39
N VAL A 127 20.19 -4.66 24.79
CA VAL A 127 20.64 -5.71 25.72
C VAL A 127 20.25 -7.09 25.15
N GLY A 128 21.03 -7.60 24.21
CA GLY A 128 20.99 -9.01 23.77
C GLY A 128 20.73 -9.22 22.28
N HIS A 129 21.79 -9.51 21.53
CA HIS A 129 21.79 -9.85 20.10
C HIS A 129 21.11 -8.82 19.19
N LEU A 130 21.68 -7.62 19.12
CA LEU A 130 21.42 -6.71 18.01
C LEU A 130 21.91 -7.39 16.72
N LEU A 131 21.03 -7.51 15.73
CA LEU A 131 21.46 -7.80 14.36
C LEU A 131 22.46 -6.72 13.94
N ASP A 132 23.53 -7.14 13.27
CA ASP A 132 24.56 -6.23 12.80
C ASP A 132 23.94 -5.14 11.88
N PRO A 133 24.29 -3.85 12.03
CA PRO A 133 23.74 -2.79 11.20
C PRO A 133 23.86 -3.04 9.69
N ALA A 134 24.91 -3.72 9.23
CA ALA A 134 25.03 -4.08 7.82
C ALA A 134 24.00 -5.13 7.40
N THR A 135 23.71 -6.11 8.27
CA THR A 135 22.62 -7.09 8.04
C THR A 135 21.26 -6.41 7.96
N ILE A 136 20.98 -5.43 8.82
CA ILE A 136 19.72 -4.67 8.77
C ILE A 136 19.63 -3.88 7.47
N ALA A 137 20.72 -3.24 7.04
CA ALA A 137 20.76 -2.50 5.79
C ALA A 137 20.53 -3.41 4.57
N GLU A 138 21.16 -4.59 4.53
CA GLU A 138 20.96 -5.58 3.47
C GLU A 138 19.50 -6.04 3.39
N GLU A 139 18.89 -6.37 4.52
CA GLU A 139 17.49 -6.81 4.55
C GLU A 139 16.51 -5.67 4.19
N LEU A 140 16.81 -4.42 4.58
CA LEU A 140 16.04 -3.24 4.12
C LEU A 140 16.15 -3.02 2.61
N GLU A 141 17.31 -3.31 2.01
CA GLU A 141 17.49 -3.24 0.56
C GLU A 141 16.67 -4.33 -0.15
N ARG A 142 16.65 -5.55 0.39
CA ARG A 142 15.81 -6.64 -0.13
C ARG A 142 14.31 -6.33 -0.01
N LEU A 143 13.91 -5.69 1.08
CA LEU A 143 12.55 -5.19 1.23
C LEU A 143 12.25 -4.12 0.18
N THR A 144 13.16 -3.15 0.01
CA THR A 144 13.05 -2.07 -0.99
C THR A 144 12.81 -2.63 -2.38
N GLU A 145 13.61 -3.61 -2.82
CA GLU A 145 13.41 -4.27 -4.12
C GLU A 145 12.03 -4.91 -4.25
N SER A 146 11.59 -5.64 -3.21
CA SER A 146 10.30 -6.33 -3.23
C SER A 146 9.12 -5.36 -3.21
N VAL A 147 9.22 -4.24 -2.48
CA VAL A 147 8.23 -3.16 -2.46
C VAL A 147 8.15 -2.49 -3.83
N LEU A 148 9.28 -2.02 -4.37
CA LEU A 148 9.35 -1.32 -5.65
C LEU A 148 8.83 -2.17 -6.81
N ALA A 149 9.17 -3.46 -6.83
CA ALA A 149 8.65 -4.39 -7.83
C ALA A 149 7.11 -4.45 -7.82
N ASN A 150 6.49 -4.49 -6.63
CA ASN A 150 5.04 -4.50 -6.50
C ASN A 150 4.43 -3.15 -6.87
N LEU A 151 4.93 -2.03 -6.33
CA LEU A 151 4.39 -0.69 -6.61
C LEU A 151 4.48 -0.34 -8.11
N THR A 152 5.59 -0.70 -8.75
CA THR A 152 5.77 -0.53 -10.21
C THR A 152 4.72 -1.30 -11.00
N ARG A 153 4.42 -2.55 -10.61
CA ARG A 153 3.36 -3.34 -11.27
C ARG A 153 1.98 -2.74 -11.03
N VAL A 154 1.70 -2.23 -9.84
CA VAL A 154 0.44 -1.54 -9.52
C VAL A 154 0.23 -0.33 -10.41
N LEU A 155 1.25 0.53 -10.58
CA LEU A 155 1.16 1.72 -11.44
C LEU A 155 0.82 1.42 -12.89
N ARG A 156 1.23 0.25 -13.40
CA ARG A 156 0.92 -0.17 -14.78
C ARG A 156 -0.55 -0.50 -14.99
N VAL A 157 -1.29 -0.87 -13.92
CA VAL A 157 -2.65 -1.41 -14.02
C VAL A 157 -3.68 -0.60 -13.24
N SER A 158 -3.28 0.41 -12.49
CA SER A 158 -4.17 1.14 -11.58
C SER A 158 -3.55 2.43 -11.07
N ARG A 159 -4.38 3.31 -10.51
CA ARG A 159 -3.93 4.43 -9.68
C ARG A 159 -3.40 3.90 -8.35
N LEU A 160 -2.26 4.41 -7.89
CA LEU A 160 -1.67 4.07 -6.60
C LEU A 160 -1.78 5.26 -5.64
N VAL A 161 -2.30 5.04 -4.45
CA VAL A 161 -2.33 6.00 -3.34
C VAL A 161 -1.78 5.32 -2.08
N VAL A 162 -1.00 6.04 -1.29
CA VAL A 162 -0.56 5.61 0.04
C VAL A 162 -1.43 6.30 1.09
N VAL A 163 -2.03 5.54 2.00
CA VAL A 163 -2.87 6.06 3.10
C VAL A 163 -2.36 5.51 4.43
N THR A 164 -1.90 6.40 5.32
CA THR A 164 -1.40 6.02 6.65
C THR A 164 -2.22 6.68 7.78
N ASN A 165 -2.30 6.02 8.93
CA ASN A 165 -2.79 6.60 10.19
C ASN A 165 -1.69 7.33 11.00
N ALA A 166 -0.45 7.37 10.51
CA ALA A 166 0.61 8.22 11.04
C ALA A 166 0.56 9.62 10.39
N SER A 167 1.39 10.55 10.87
CA SER A 167 1.51 11.87 10.24
C SER A 167 2.24 11.79 8.90
N TYR A 168 1.95 12.73 7.99
CA TYR A 168 2.65 12.85 6.71
C TYR A 168 4.14 13.09 6.93
N GLU A 169 4.48 13.96 7.89
CA GLU A 169 5.86 14.24 8.26
C GLU A 169 6.62 12.97 8.69
N TRP A 170 6.01 12.12 9.53
CA TRP A 170 6.60 10.86 9.93
C TRP A 170 6.88 9.95 8.74
N LEU A 171 5.91 9.78 7.85
CA LEU A 171 6.06 8.94 6.66
C LEU A 171 7.22 9.42 5.79
N MET A 172 7.29 10.73 5.50
CA MET A 172 8.34 11.28 4.64
C MET A 172 9.74 11.09 5.24
N GLN A 173 9.91 11.48 6.51
CA GLN A 173 11.22 11.38 7.19
C GLN A 173 11.66 9.93 7.37
N SER A 174 10.74 9.03 7.73
CA SER A 174 11.06 7.62 7.92
C SER A 174 11.33 6.92 6.59
N CYS A 175 10.60 7.24 5.52
CA CYS A 175 10.85 6.66 4.19
C CYS A 175 12.20 7.09 3.64
N GLU A 176 12.55 8.38 3.73
CA GLU A 176 13.86 8.88 3.29
C GLU A 176 15.00 8.23 4.08
N ARG A 177 14.83 8.03 5.39
CA ARG A 177 15.84 7.43 6.25
C ARG A 177 16.05 5.94 5.98
N TYR A 178 14.97 5.16 5.90
CA TYR A 178 15.06 3.69 5.93
C TYR A 178 14.87 3.04 4.55
N LEU A 179 14.17 3.70 3.62
CA LEU A 179 13.84 3.20 2.29
C LEU A 179 14.02 4.31 1.22
N PRO A 180 15.22 4.90 1.07
CA PRO A 180 15.43 6.10 0.25
C PRO A 180 15.00 5.92 -1.21
N ARG A 181 15.15 4.72 -1.78
CA ARG A 181 14.69 4.42 -3.14
C ARG A 181 13.17 4.36 -3.27
N VAL A 182 12.45 3.95 -2.21
CA VAL A 182 10.98 4.04 -2.17
C VAL A 182 10.54 5.50 -2.07
N SER A 183 11.26 6.32 -1.29
CA SER A 183 11.02 7.77 -1.22
C SER A 183 11.21 8.44 -2.59
N ALA A 184 12.32 8.13 -3.28
CA ALA A 184 12.58 8.59 -4.65
C ALA A 184 11.48 8.14 -5.62
N PHE A 185 11.07 6.86 -5.56
CA PHE A 185 9.98 6.33 -6.37
C PHE A 185 8.66 7.08 -6.14
N PHE A 186 8.31 7.42 -4.89
CA PHE A 186 7.13 8.22 -4.58
C PHE A 186 7.19 9.60 -5.24
N ALA A 187 8.33 10.27 -5.17
CA ALA A 187 8.53 11.58 -5.79
C ALA A 187 8.48 11.51 -7.33
N GLU A 188 9.26 10.61 -7.94
CA GLU A 188 9.38 10.46 -9.39
C GLU A 188 8.04 10.12 -10.06
N ASN A 189 7.22 9.30 -9.41
CA ASN A 189 5.93 8.87 -9.94
C ASN A 189 4.75 9.72 -9.43
N ASN A 190 5.02 10.81 -8.68
CA ASN A 190 4.01 11.67 -8.08
C ASN A 190 2.95 10.86 -7.29
N ILE A 191 3.40 9.89 -6.50
CA ILE A 191 2.51 9.03 -5.72
C ILE A 191 1.79 9.88 -4.68
N ARG A 192 0.46 9.87 -4.73
CA ARG A 192 -0.35 10.57 -3.75
C ARG A 192 -0.23 9.88 -2.39
N ILE A 193 0.17 10.64 -1.39
CA ILE A 193 0.26 10.19 0.00
C ILE A 193 -0.78 10.97 0.81
N ILE A 194 -1.56 10.26 1.63
CA ILE A 194 -2.57 10.83 2.52
C ILE A 194 -2.29 10.35 3.94
N SER A 195 -1.99 11.31 4.83
CA SER A 195 -2.11 11.07 6.26
C SER A 195 -3.57 11.23 6.68
N ALA A 196 -4.19 10.13 7.08
CA ALA A 196 -5.53 10.13 7.64
C ALA A 196 -5.55 10.85 9.00
N ARG A 197 -4.44 10.76 9.76
CA ARG A 197 -4.25 11.48 11.01
C ARG A 197 -4.28 12.99 10.80
N ASP A 198 -3.42 13.52 9.94
CA ASP A 198 -3.30 14.98 9.77
C ASP A 198 -4.64 15.58 9.28
N ARG A 199 -5.44 14.79 8.55
CA ARG A 199 -6.77 15.20 8.07
C ARG A 199 -7.86 15.12 9.14
N LEU A 200 -7.84 14.11 10.00
CA LEU A 200 -8.99 13.73 10.82
C LEU A 200 -8.73 13.71 12.32
N GLU A 201 -7.52 13.97 12.81
CA GLU A 201 -7.20 13.92 14.24
C GLU A 201 -7.99 14.93 15.07
N ASN A 202 -8.36 16.07 14.47
CA ASN A 202 -9.18 17.11 15.10
C ASN A 202 -10.68 16.90 14.89
N SER A 203 -11.09 15.81 14.23
CA SER A 203 -12.50 15.43 14.10
C SER A 203 -12.99 14.70 15.35
N LEU A 204 -14.31 14.54 15.48
CA LEU A 204 -14.91 13.72 16.54
C LEU A 204 -14.83 12.20 16.23
N LEU A 205 -14.19 11.81 15.13
CA LEU A 205 -14.13 10.43 14.67
C LEU A 205 -13.00 9.67 15.37
N SER A 206 -13.33 8.48 15.87
CA SER A 206 -12.31 7.52 16.33
C SER A 206 -11.36 7.14 15.17
N GLN A 207 -10.08 6.97 15.48
CA GLN A 207 -9.02 6.58 14.54
C GLN A 207 -9.40 5.36 13.68
N ARG A 208 -10.13 4.40 14.26
CA ARG A 208 -10.60 3.20 13.53
C ARG A 208 -11.45 3.51 12.29
N HIS A 209 -12.01 4.71 12.20
CA HIS A 209 -12.83 5.16 11.07
C HIS A 209 -12.09 6.05 10.08
N TRP A 210 -10.89 6.54 10.40
CA TRP A 210 -10.21 7.53 9.56
C TRP A 210 -9.99 7.01 8.14
N LYS A 211 -9.42 5.81 7.98
CA LYS A 211 -9.22 5.20 6.65
C LYS A 211 -10.53 4.97 5.91
N TYR A 212 -11.62 4.63 6.59
CA TYR A 212 -12.94 4.51 5.95
C TYR A 212 -13.38 5.82 5.28
N PHE A 213 -13.27 6.95 5.98
CA PHE A 213 -13.62 8.25 5.40
C PHE A 213 -12.64 8.68 4.29
N ILE A 214 -11.34 8.44 4.46
CA ILE A 214 -10.37 8.71 3.39
C ILE A 214 -10.67 7.88 2.14
N PHE A 215 -11.13 6.63 2.28
CA PHE A 215 -11.48 5.79 1.15
C PHE A 215 -12.73 6.32 0.44
N ILE A 216 -13.72 6.82 1.17
CA ILE A 216 -14.88 7.51 0.59
C ILE A 216 -14.43 8.73 -0.21
N ASP A 217 -13.60 9.61 0.37
CA ASP A 217 -13.11 10.81 -0.31
C ASP A 217 -12.37 10.45 -1.62
N LEU A 218 -11.51 9.43 -1.58
CA LEU A 218 -10.80 8.94 -2.76
C LEU A 218 -11.75 8.37 -3.82
N ILE A 219 -12.81 7.68 -3.39
CA ILE A 219 -13.79 7.12 -4.32
C ILE A 219 -14.61 8.22 -4.97
N GLU A 220 -15.08 9.20 -4.20
CA GLU A 220 -15.82 10.35 -4.72
C GLU A 220 -14.96 11.17 -5.69
N GLU A 221 -13.68 11.36 -5.37
CA GLU A 221 -12.74 12.10 -6.21
C GLU A 221 -12.44 11.39 -7.54
N TYR A 222 -12.11 10.09 -7.52
CA TYR A 222 -11.64 9.38 -8.70
C TYR A 222 -12.71 8.66 -9.49
N PHE A 223 -13.86 8.39 -8.87
CA PHE A 223 -14.93 7.60 -9.47
C PHE A 223 -16.25 8.37 -9.61
N MET A 224 -16.24 9.71 -9.50
CA MET A 224 -17.48 10.51 -9.58
C MET A 224 -18.37 10.14 -10.77
N ASP A 225 -17.80 9.93 -11.95
CA ASP A 225 -18.56 9.58 -13.14
C ASP A 225 -19.11 8.16 -13.07
N GLN A 226 -18.31 7.20 -12.58
CA GLN A 226 -18.71 5.81 -12.35
C GLN A 226 -19.81 5.71 -11.27
N LEU A 227 -19.74 6.54 -10.23
CA LEU A 227 -20.78 6.67 -9.21
C LEU A 227 -22.10 7.17 -9.82
N LYS A 228 -22.05 8.10 -10.80
CA LYS A 228 -23.24 8.65 -11.48
C LYS A 228 -23.84 7.70 -12.52
N ASN A 229 -23.01 7.04 -13.33
CA ASN A 229 -23.45 6.25 -14.46
C ASN A 229 -23.51 4.74 -14.17
N GLY A 230 -23.06 4.30 -12.98
CA GLY A 230 -23.06 2.90 -12.57
C GLY A 230 -22.01 2.03 -13.27
N ALA A 231 -20.98 2.63 -13.88
CA ALA A 231 -19.88 1.88 -14.47
C ALA A 231 -19.03 1.17 -13.39
N PRO A 232 -18.44 0.00 -13.71
CA PRO A 232 -17.66 -0.76 -12.75
C PRO A 232 -16.31 -0.08 -12.46
N PHE A 233 -15.86 -0.21 -11.23
CA PHE A 233 -14.50 0.09 -10.81
C PHE A 233 -14.08 -0.84 -9.67
N THR A 234 -12.78 -0.93 -9.45
CA THR A 234 -12.19 -1.68 -8.34
C THR A 234 -11.43 -0.76 -7.39
N VAL A 235 -11.63 -0.98 -6.09
CA VAL A 235 -10.76 -0.46 -5.03
C VAL A 235 -10.07 -1.64 -4.35
N THR A 236 -8.75 -1.64 -4.34
CA THR A 236 -7.94 -2.67 -3.66
C THR A 236 -7.15 -2.03 -2.52
N SER A 237 -7.34 -2.47 -1.29
CA SER A 237 -6.54 -2.06 -0.15
C SER A 237 -5.55 -3.14 0.26
N ILE A 238 -4.33 -2.74 0.61
CA ILE A 238 -3.26 -3.61 1.09
C ILE A 238 -2.66 -2.97 2.35
N GLY A 239 -2.67 -3.70 3.46
CA GLY A 239 -2.20 -3.18 4.75
C GLY A 239 -2.15 -4.24 5.85
N ASP A 240 -1.48 -3.93 6.96
CA ASP A 240 -1.33 -4.80 8.12
C ASP A 240 -2.23 -4.42 9.32
N GLY A 241 -2.97 -3.33 9.24
CA GLY A 241 -3.96 -2.88 10.22
C GLY A 241 -5.33 -3.55 10.05
N ALA A 242 -6.17 -3.43 11.08
CA ALA A 242 -7.57 -3.85 10.98
C ALA A 242 -8.42 -2.78 10.26
N GLU A 243 -7.97 -1.53 10.29
CA GLU A 243 -8.69 -0.33 9.92
C GLU A 243 -8.97 -0.26 8.41
N GLU A 244 -7.96 -0.49 7.56
CA GLU A 244 -8.18 -0.54 6.12
C GLU A 244 -9.00 -1.76 5.67
N ARG A 245 -8.85 -2.90 6.36
CA ARG A 245 -9.69 -4.07 6.13
C ARG A 245 -11.14 -3.77 6.47
N GLU A 246 -11.39 -3.17 7.63
CA GLU A 246 -12.73 -2.74 8.04
C GLU A 246 -13.33 -1.74 7.06
N ALA A 247 -12.54 -0.78 6.58
CA ALA A 247 -12.97 0.19 5.57
C ALA A 247 -13.45 -0.52 4.29
N CYS A 248 -12.62 -1.39 3.71
CA CYS A 248 -12.99 -2.14 2.50
C CYS A 248 -14.22 -3.04 2.70
N VAL A 249 -14.30 -3.77 3.83
CA VAL A 249 -15.43 -4.66 4.12
C VAL A 249 -16.73 -3.86 4.29
N LYS A 250 -16.68 -2.72 4.96
CA LYS A 250 -17.85 -1.82 5.12
C LYS A 250 -18.33 -1.31 3.76
N LEU A 251 -17.42 -0.80 2.92
CA LEU A 251 -17.75 -0.32 1.57
C LEU A 251 -18.34 -1.43 0.69
N ALA A 252 -17.75 -2.63 0.73
CA ALA A 252 -18.26 -3.80 0.02
C ALA A 252 -19.68 -4.18 0.45
N ALA A 253 -20.01 -4.00 1.74
CA ALA A 253 -21.34 -4.30 2.27
C ALA A 253 -22.37 -3.25 1.85
N ILE A 254 -22.00 -1.97 1.89
CA ILE A 254 -22.85 -0.83 1.47
C ILE A 254 -23.19 -0.95 -0.02
N PHE A 255 -22.20 -1.24 -0.86
CA PHE A 255 -22.35 -1.27 -2.31
C PHE A 255 -22.55 -2.68 -2.89
N LYS A 256 -23.01 -3.65 -2.08
CA LYS A 256 -23.14 -5.06 -2.47
C LYS A 256 -24.01 -5.35 -3.71
N ASN A 257 -24.89 -4.43 -4.07
CA ASN A 257 -25.78 -4.55 -5.23
C ASN A 257 -25.28 -3.77 -6.45
N GLN A 258 -24.11 -3.13 -6.35
CA GLN A 258 -23.46 -2.43 -7.44
C GLN A 258 -22.43 -3.35 -8.13
N CYS A 259 -21.98 -2.95 -9.31
CA CYS A 259 -20.91 -3.62 -10.05
C CYS A 259 -19.49 -3.24 -9.56
N TRP A 260 -19.39 -2.61 -8.38
CA TRP A 260 -18.13 -2.12 -7.82
C TRP A 260 -17.47 -3.19 -6.96
N VAL A 261 -16.15 -3.32 -7.11
CA VAL A 261 -15.37 -4.38 -6.50
C VAL A 261 -14.47 -3.80 -5.42
N PHE A 262 -14.51 -4.40 -4.24
CA PHE A 262 -13.68 -4.01 -3.10
C PHE A 262 -12.83 -5.21 -2.67
N LYS A 263 -11.52 -5.09 -2.83
CA LYS A 263 -10.55 -6.12 -2.48
C LYS A 263 -9.72 -5.64 -1.31
N ASN A 264 -9.52 -6.50 -0.33
CA ASN A 264 -8.62 -6.29 0.78
C ASN A 264 -7.58 -7.43 0.82
N LEU A 265 -6.31 -7.08 0.94
CA LEU A 265 -5.23 -8.00 1.25
C LEU A 265 -4.58 -7.59 2.57
N LYS A 266 -4.90 -8.34 3.62
CA LYS A 266 -4.36 -8.16 4.96
C LYS A 266 -2.99 -8.82 5.08
N PHE A 267 -1.97 -8.03 5.33
CA PHE A 267 -0.65 -8.49 5.76
C PHE A 267 -0.70 -8.90 7.25
N LEU A 268 0.34 -9.56 7.74
CA LEU A 268 0.55 -9.85 9.14
C LEU A 268 0.81 -8.56 9.89
N THR A 269 0.06 -8.37 10.98
CA THR A 269 0.24 -7.22 11.87
C THR A 269 1.62 -7.24 12.50
N GLN A 270 2.31 -6.10 12.51
CA GLN A 270 3.63 -5.93 13.13
C GLN A 270 4.64 -7.01 12.70
N PRO A 271 4.87 -7.19 11.39
CA PRO A 271 5.74 -8.25 10.90
C PRO A 271 7.20 -7.96 11.26
N THR A 272 8.00 -9.02 11.43
CA THR A 272 9.45 -8.87 11.38
C THR A 272 9.87 -8.42 9.97
N LEU A 273 11.05 -7.81 9.83
CA LEU A 273 11.59 -7.42 8.53
C LEU A 273 11.58 -8.57 7.51
N GLY A 274 12.09 -9.75 7.90
CA GLY A 274 12.07 -10.94 7.06
C GLY A 274 10.67 -11.42 6.68
N CYS A 275 9.71 -11.38 7.62
CA CYS A 275 8.31 -11.68 7.32
C CYS A 275 7.74 -10.68 6.31
N LEU A 276 7.99 -9.38 6.45
CA LEU A 276 7.49 -8.37 5.52
C LEU A 276 8.04 -8.55 4.10
N ILE A 277 9.32 -8.87 3.95
CA ILE A 277 9.92 -9.23 2.66
C ILE A 277 9.15 -10.40 2.02
N GLN A 278 8.93 -11.48 2.77
CA GLN A 278 8.20 -12.66 2.25
C GLN A 278 6.76 -12.33 1.86
N GLN A 279 6.09 -11.42 2.58
CA GLN A 279 4.75 -10.96 2.23
C GLN A 279 4.73 -10.22 0.89
N HIS A 280 5.70 -9.33 0.64
CA HIS A 280 5.83 -8.67 -0.66
C HIS A 280 6.21 -9.63 -1.78
N VAL A 281 7.08 -10.61 -1.52
CA VAL A 281 7.41 -11.67 -2.50
C VAL A 281 6.15 -12.47 -2.85
N LEU A 282 5.33 -12.83 -1.85
CA LEU A 282 4.08 -13.56 -2.08
C LEU A 282 3.05 -12.71 -2.85
N LEU A 283 2.93 -11.42 -2.54
CA LEU A 283 2.13 -10.49 -3.33
C LEU A 283 2.61 -10.47 -4.78
N GLY A 284 3.92 -10.37 -5.02
CA GLY A 284 4.50 -10.40 -6.36
C GLY A 284 4.19 -11.69 -7.13
N LYS A 285 4.31 -12.85 -6.47
CA LYS A 285 3.98 -14.16 -7.05
C LYS A 285 2.49 -14.31 -7.38
N SER A 286 1.61 -13.72 -6.58
CA SER A 286 0.15 -13.85 -6.72
C SER A 286 -0.52 -12.66 -7.42
N PHE A 287 0.26 -11.65 -7.82
CA PHE A 287 -0.20 -10.35 -8.30
C PHE A 287 -1.25 -10.48 -9.40
N ASP A 288 -0.95 -11.18 -10.50
CA ASP A 288 -1.86 -11.24 -11.65
C ASP A 288 -3.18 -11.92 -11.29
N ASN A 289 -3.13 -12.99 -10.49
CA ASN A 289 -4.32 -13.67 -10.01
C ASN A 289 -5.16 -12.77 -9.09
N PHE A 290 -4.53 -12.06 -8.15
CA PHE A 290 -5.21 -11.19 -7.20
C PHE A 290 -5.85 -9.97 -7.88
N PHE A 291 -5.12 -9.30 -8.76
CA PHE A 291 -5.62 -8.11 -9.46
C PHE A 291 -6.64 -8.46 -10.55
N ALA A 292 -6.56 -9.63 -11.18
CA ALA A 292 -7.57 -10.08 -12.16
C ALA A 292 -8.92 -10.49 -11.53
N MET A 293 -9.01 -10.65 -10.20
CA MET A 293 -10.28 -10.98 -9.53
C MET A 293 -11.33 -9.90 -9.79
N LYS A 294 -12.49 -10.32 -10.34
CA LYS A 294 -13.64 -9.45 -10.64
C LYS A 294 -14.69 -9.40 -9.53
N THR A 295 -14.41 -10.02 -8.39
CA THR A 295 -15.30 -10.08 -7.23
C THR A 295 -14.62 -9.45 -6.02
N SER A 296 -15.42 -8.82 -5.15
CA SER A 296 -14.91 -8.35 -3.86
C SER A 296 -14.31 -9.51 -3.06
N ALA A 297 -13.20 -9.25 -2.40
CA ALA A 297 -12.42 -10.28 -1.70
C ALA A 297 -11.83 -9.73 -0.41
N ASP A 298 -11.81 -10.54 0.63
CA ASP A 298 -11.13 -10.26 1.88
C ASP A 298 -10.11 -11.38 2.14
N LEU A 299 -8.87 -11.11 1.77
CA LEU A 299 -7.77 -12.07 1.78
C LEU A 299 -6.77 -11.69 2.88
N CYS A 300 -6.05 -12.69 3.39
CA CYS A 300 -5.04 -12.51 4.42
C CYS A 300 -3.84 -13.39 4.11
N ILE A 301 -2.63 -12.85 4.30
CA ILE A 301 -1.40 -13.65 4.27
C ILE A 301 -1.24 -14.33 5.63
N LEU A 302 -1.07 -15.65 5.60
CA LEU A 302 -0.77 -16.47 6.77
C LEU A 302 0.52 -17.25 6.49
N PHE A 303 1.45 -17.25 7.44
CA PHE A 303 2.57 -18.20 7.43
C PHE A 303 2.18 -19.43 8.27
N ASP A 304 2.25 -20.61 7.66
CA ASP A 304 2.02 -21.85 8.37
C ASP A 304 3.13 -22.06 9.41
N LYS A 305 2.76 -22.19 10.68
CA LYS A 305 3.63 -22.74 11.72
C LYS A 305 3.70 -24.26 11.57
N ASN A 306 4.37 -24.81 10.56
CA ASN A 306 4.38 -26.26 10.40
C ASN A 306 5.42 -26.97 11.28
N LYS A 307 4.87 -27.69 12.27
CA LYS A 307 5.19 -29.06 12.72
C LYS A 307 6.65 -29.40 13.00
N SER A 308 7.17 -28.96 14.14
CA SER A 308 8.25 -29.65 14.87
C SER A 308 7.67 -30.53 15.97
N GLN A 309 6.80 -31.49 15.62
CA GLN A 309 6.56 -32.69 16.42
C GLN A 309 6.18 -33.83 15.48
N ASN A 310 7.20 -34.55 15.02
CA ASN A 310 7.10 -35.97 14.67
C ASN A 310 8.52 -36.53 14.67
N GLY A 311 8.91 -37.07 15.82
CA GLY A 311 10.22 -37.68 16.01
C GLY A 311 10.43 -38.19 17.42
N GLN A 312 9.38 -38.70 18.06
CA GLN A 312 9.50 -39.64 19.17
C GLN A 312 8.16 -40.35 19.36
N SER A 313 8.14 -41.63 19.01
CA SER A 313 7.22 -42.60 19.60
C SER A 313 8.08 -43.81 19.98
N PRO A 314 7.78 -44.45 21.12
CA PRO A 314 8.61 -45.47 21.75
C PRO A 314 8.72 -46.77 20.94
#